data_AF-A0A661URE5-F1
#
_entry.id   AF-A0A661URE5-F1
#
_cell.length_a   1.000
_cell.length_b   1.000
_cell.length_c   1.000
_cell.angle_alpha   90.00
_cell.angle_beta   90.00
_cell.angle_gamma   90.00
#
_symmetry.space_group_name_H-M   'P 1'
#
loop_
_entity.id
_entity.type
_entity.pdbx_description
1 polymer ?
#
loop_
_entity_poly.entity_id
_entity_poly.type
_entity_poly.pdbx_seq_one_letter_code
_entity_poly.pdbx_strand_id
1 'polypeptide(L)' 'YVEGGTSKFWGHGAYSQFAPGQMTSWLPLAARPEARLHFAGEHTSRLAGLMEGALESGQRTAQEVSGAS' A
#
# COMPACT_ATOMS: atom_id res chain seq x y z
N TYR A 1 8.47 -23.70 20.91
CA TYR A 1 7.92 -24.11 19.61
C TYR A 1 8.33 -23.04 18.60
N VAL A 2 9.40 -23.28 17.85
CA VAL A 2 9.76 -22.43 16.71
C VAL A 2 9.37 -23.25 15.50
N GLU A 3 8.32 -22.83 14.81
CA GLU A 3 8.05 -23.35 13.48
C GLU A 3 9.14 -22.83 12.56
N GLY A 4 10.11 -23.68 12.24
CA GLY A 4 11.16 -23.39 11.28
C GLY A 4 10.81 -24.00 9.93
N GLY A 5 10.30 -23.18 9.01
CA GLY A 5 10.26 -23.47 7.58
C GLY A 5 11.11 -22.45 6.83
N THR A 6 11.76 -22.84 5.73
CA THR A 6 12.48 -21.91 4.85
C THR A 6 11.47 -21.00 4.14
N SER A 7 11.23 -19.80 4.67
CA SER A 7 10.43 -18.79 4.00
C SER A 7 11.31 -17.92 3.11
N LYS A 8 10.87 -17.69 1.87
CA LYS A 8 11.46 -16.65 1.02
C LYS A 8 10.71 -15.36 1.29
N PHE A 9 11.43 -14.38 1.80
CA PHE A 9 10.92 -13.04 2.03
C PHE A 9 11.18 -12.17 0.81
N TRP A 10 10.11 -11.71 0.17
CA TRP A 10 10.17 -10.79 -0.98
C TRP A 10 9.99 -9.32 -0.57
N GLY A 11 9.77 -9.06 0.72
CA GLY A 11 9.72 -7.71 1.25
C GLY A 11 11.11 -7.13 1.46
N HIS A 12 11.20 -5.81 1.49
CA HIS A 12 12.38 -5.09 1.99
C HIS A 12 12.14 -4.52 3.40
N GLY A 13 11.03 -4.91 4.05
CA GLY A 13 10.58 -4.45 5.37
C GLY A 13 9.24 -5.09 5.74
N ALA A 14 8.82 -4.95 7.01
CA ALA A 14 7.61 -5.60 7.52
C ALA A 14 6.31 -4.85 7.18
N TYR A 15 6.32 -3.53 7.33
CA TYR A 15 5.19 -2.64 7.07
C TYR A 15 5.68 -1.20 6.86
N SER A 16 4.83 -0.34 6.29
CA SER A 16 5.17 1.07 6.10
C SER A 16 5.07 1.87 7.39
N GLN A 17 6.10 2.66 7.66
CA GLN A 17 6.20 3.54 8.80
C GLN A 17 6.55 4.94 8.29
N PHE A 18 5.66 5.91 8.53
CA PHE A 18 5.91 7.31 8.20
C PHE A 18 6.55 8.04 9.39
N ALA A 19 7.58 8.85 9.13
CA ALA A 19 8.08 9.81 10.12
C ALA A 19 7.07 10.96 10.31
N PRO A 20 7.17 11.75 11.40
CA PRO A 20 6.30 12.90 11.62
C PRO A 20 6.20 13.82 10.39
N GLY A 21 4.99 14.11 9.96
CA GLY A 21 4.70 14.95 8.78
C GLY A 21 4.76 14.25 7.42
N GLN A 22 5.48 13.13 7.28
CA GLN A 22 5.63 12.45 5.99
C GLN A 22 4.31 11.89 5.46
N MET A 23 3.46 11.33 6.32
CA MET A 23 2.17 10.81 5.85
C MET A 23 1.36 11.92 5.16
N THR A 24 1.32 13.13 5.72
CA THR A 24 0.59 14.26 5.12
C THR A 24 1.18 14.68 3.78
N SER A 25 2.51 14.72 3.65
CA SER A 25 3.18 15.16 2.42
C SER A 25 3.24 14.09 1.34
N TRP A 26 3.39 12.81 1.72
CA TRP A 26 3.74 11.73 0.81
C TRP A 26 2.58 10.80 0.50
N LEU A 27 1.63 10.60 1.40
CA LEU A 27 0.49 9.73 1.12
C LEU A 27 -0.30 10.16 -0.13
N PRO A 28 -0.57 11.47 -0.36
CA PRO A 28 -1.23 11.90 -1.59
C PRO A 28 -0.42 11.58 -2.84
N LEU A 29 0.91 11.59 -2.75
CA LEU A 29 1.81 11.25 -3.85
C LEU A 29 1.87 9.73 -4.08
N ALA A 30 1.95 8.95 -3.00
CA ALA A 30 2.01 7.50 -3.04
C ALA A 30 0.73 6.87 -3.60
N ALA A 31 -0.43 7.49 -3.35
CA ALA A 31 -1.71 7.02 -3.85
C ALA A 31 -2.07 7.55 -5.26
N ARG A 32 -1.33 8.53 -5.80
CA ARG A 32 -1.66 9.19 -7.07
C ARG A 32 -1.39 8.27 -8.26
N PRO A 33 -2.38 7.99 -9.13
CA PRO A 33 -2.13 7.29 -10.39
C PRO A 33 -1.25 8.11 -11.32
N GLU A 34 -0.44 7.43 -12.13
CA GLU A 34 0.40 8.04 -13.16
C GLU A 34 0.06 7.42 -14.53
N ALA A 35 -0.68 8.19 -15.35
CA ALA A 35 -1.25 7.73 -16.61
C ALA A 35 -2.10 6.45 -16.45
N ARG A 36 -1.61 5.30 -16.91
CA ARG A 36 -2.28 3.99 -16.82
C ARG A 36 -1.79 3.13 -15.65
N LEU A 37 -0.91 3.68 -14.81
CA LEU A 37 -0.36 2.99 -13.66
C LEU A 37 -1.10 3.45 -12.40
N HIS A 38 -1.62 2.48 -11.65
CA HIS A 38 -2.32 2.71 -10.40
C HIS A 38 -1.59 2.01 -9.27
N PHE A 39 -1.53 2.67 -8.10
CA PHE A 39 -0.79 2.18 -6.94
C PHE A 39 -1.74 1.78 -5.82
N ALA A 40 -1.56 0.56 -5.33
CA ALA A 40 -2.32 -0.05 -4.25
C ALA A 40 -1.38 -0.73 -3.24
N GLY A 41 -1.93 -1.02 -2.06
CA GLY A 41 -1.20 -1.55 -0.92
C GLY A 41 -1.31 -0.64 0.29
N GLU A 42 -1.03 -1.18 1.48
CA GLU A 42 -1.18 -0.47 2.75
C GLU A 42 -0.47 0.89 2.78
N HIS A 43 0.69 0.98 2.12
CA HIS A 43 1.52 2.18 2.03
C HIS A 43 0.88 3.34 1.26
N THR A 44 -0.25 3.09 0.60
CA THR A 44 -1.06 4.07 -0.14
C THR A 44 -2.37 4.42 0.60
N SER A 45 -2.56 3.92 1.82
CA SER A 45 -3.71 4.22 2.70
C SER A 45 -3.27 4.94 3.98
N ARG A 46 -4.22 5.61 4.64
CA ARG A 46 -4.05 6.14 6.00
C ARG A 46 -3.93 5.03 7.06
N LEU A 47 -4.36 3.81 6.72
CA LEU A 47 -4.27 2.61 7.53
C LEU A 47 -2.99 1.83 7.22
N ALA A 48 -1.89 2.55 6.98
CA ALA A 48 -0.59 1.95 6.71
C ALA A 48 -0.16 0.99 7.84
N GLY A 49 0.43 -0.11 7.43
CA GLY A 49 0.82 -1.26 8.25
C GLY A 49 -0.31 -2.21 8.63
N LEU A 50 -1.54 -1.97 8.17
CA LEU A 50 -2.68 -2.84 8.40
C LEU A 50 -3.20 -3.47 7.11
N MET A 51 -3.76 -4.67 7.23
CA MET A 51 -4.41 -5.36 6.10
C MET A 51 -5.59 -4.55 5.55
N GLU A 52 -6.33 -3.85 6.40
CA GLU A 52 -7.45 -2.98 5.99
C GLU A 52 -6.99 -1.91 5.00
N GLY A 53 -5.81 -1.33 5.19
CA GLY A 53 -5.27 -0.35 4.25
C GLY A 53 -4.96 -0.94 2.87
N ALA A 54 -4.55 -2.22 2.82
CA ALA A 54 -4.35 -2.93 1.55
C ALA A 54 -5.69 -3.23 0.85
N LEU A 55 -6.73 -3.58 1.61
CA LEU A 55 -8.08 -3.82 1.06
C LEU A 55 -8.71 -2.53 0.54
N GLU A 56 -8.70 -1.46 1.34
CA GLU A 56 -9.24 -0.15 0.97
C GLU A 56 -8.57 0.40 -0.30
N SER A 57 -7.24 0.38 -0.34
CA SER A 57 -6.48 0.85 -1.50
C SER A 57 -6.71 -0.02 -2.74
N GLY A 58 -6.81 -1.35 -2.59
CA GLY A 58 -7.12 -2.25 -3.69
C GLY A 58 -8.50 -1.98 -4.29
N GLN A 59 -9.52 -1.78 -3.45
CA GLN A 59 -10.87 -1.42 -3.90
C GLN A 59 -10.87 -0.08 -4.65
N ARG A 60 -10.20 0.94 -4.10
CA ARG A 60 -10.02 2.24 -4.76
C ARG A 60 -9.39 2.07 -6.14
N THR A 61 -8.25 1.39 -6.23
CA THR A 61 -7.56 1.18 -7.50
C THR A 61 -8.39 0.40 -8.52
N ALA A 62 -9.18 -0.59 -8.09
CA ALA A 62 -10.09 -1.31 -9.00
C ALA A 62 -11.15 -0.37 -9.61
N GLN A 63 -11.67 0.58 -8.82
CA GLN A 63 -12.61 1.60 -9.31
C GLN A 63 -11.94 2.58 -10.26
N GLU A 64 -10.73 3.04 -9.95
CA GLU A 64 -9.95 3.93 -10.82
C GLU A 64 -9.71 3.29 -12.20
N VAL A 65 -9.31 2.02 -12.23
CA VAL A 65 -9.08 1.29 -13.50
C VAL A 65 -10.38 1.09 -14.27
N SER A 66 -11.48 0.75 -13.58
CA SER A 66 -12.77 0.49 -14.22
C SER A 66 -13.40 1.77 -14.78
N GLY A 67 -13.23 2.91 -14.11
CA GLY A 67 -13.70 4.22 -14.57
C GLY A 67 -12.81 4.90 -15.61
N ALA A 68 -11.60 4.38 -15.86
CA ALA A 68 -10.66 4.88 -16.86
C ALA A 68 -10.83 4.21 -18.24
N SER A 69 -11.91 3.44 -18.44
CA SER A 69 -12.27 2.80 -19.73
C SER A 69 -12.96 3.75 -20.69
#